data_AF-A0A0G4EHW2-F1
#
_entry.id   AF-A0A0G4EHW2-F1
#
_cell.length_a   1.000
_cell.length_b   1.000
_cell.length_c   1.000
_cell.angle_alpha   90.00
_cell.angle_beta   90.00
_cell.angle_gamma   90.00
#
_symmetry.space_group_name_H-M   'P 1'
#
loop_
_entity.id
_entity.type
_entity.pdbx_description
1 polymer ?
#
loop_
_entity_poly.entity_id
_entity_poly.type
_entity_poly.pdbx_seq_one_letter_code
_entity_poly.pdbx_strand_id
1 'polypeptide(L)' 'MVVAGGPGCGKSWVMQALALYFAGIGRPFCLRKTTMTGVAASTISGSTLHSALQIEVYKARNRQEHRRRG' A
#
# COMPACT_ATOMS: atom_id res chain seq x y z
N MET A 1 8.51 -12.71 7.23
CA MET A 1 7.67 -12.64 8.46
C MET A 1 6.25 -12.33 8.05
N VAL A 2 5.26 -13.03 8.61
CA VAL A 2 3.83 -12.78 8.36
C VAL A 2 3.17 -12.48 9.70
N VAL A 3 2.42 -11.38 9.78
CA VAL A 3 1.61 -11.01 10.96
C VAL A 3 0.14 -11.09 10.57
N ALA A 4 -0.48 -12.23 10.86
CA ALA A 4 -1.90 -12.47 10.59
C ALA A 4 -2.76 -12.18 11.84
N GLY A 5 -4.02 -11.85 11.64
CA GLY A 5 -4.96 -11.61 12.73
C GLY A 5 -6.23 -10.90 12.25
N GLY A 6 -7.31 -11.01 13.02
CA GLY A 6 -8.60 -10.38 12.73
C GLY A 6 -8.54 -8.84 12.68
N PRO A 7 -9.62 -8.18 12.22
CA PRO A 7 -9.76 -6.74 12.32
C PRO A 7 -9.55 -6.25 13.77
N GLY A 8 -8.91 -5.10 13.97
CA GLY A 8 -8.69 -4.53 15.30
C GLY A 8 -7.51 -5.09 16.11
N CYS A 9 -6.85 -6.18 15.70
CA CYS A 9 -5.72 -6.76 16.44
C CYS A 9 -4.39 -5.94 16.38
N GLY A 10 -4.43 -4.64 16.07
CA GLY A 10 -3.24 -3.79 16.12
C GLY A 10 -2.18 -4.01 15.03
N LYS A 11 -2.45 -4.79 13.97
CA LYS A 11 -1.44 -5.07 12.91
C LYS A 11 -0.82 -3.82 12.27
N SER A 12 -1.61 -2.76 12.07
CA SER A 12 -1.09 -1.49 11.55
C SER A 12 -0.16 -0.79 12.55
N TRP A 13 -0.36 -0.99 13.85
CA TRP A 13 0.52 -0.45 14.90
C TRP A 13 1.88 -1.13 14.89
N VAL A 14 1.93 -2.43 14.56
CA VAL A 14 3.20 -3.15 14.35
C VAL A 14 3.99 -2.51 13.20
N MET A 15 3.31 -2.13 12.10
CA MET A 15 3.96 -1.41 10.99
C MET A 15 4.47 -0.03 11.41
N GLN A 16 3.74 0.67 12.27
CA GLN A 16 4.18 1.94 12.85
C GLN A 16 5.43 1.77 13.73
N ALA A 17 5.43 0.76 14.60
CA ALA A 17 6.55 0.46 15.49
C ALA A 17 7.82 0.10 14.72
N LEU A 18 7.70 -0.67 13.63
CA LEU A 18 8.82 -0.95 12.72
C LEU A 18 9.39 0.33 12.11
N ALA A 19 8.53 1.25 11.66
CA ALA A 19 8.99 2.53 11.12
C ALA A 19 9.74 3.36 12.16
N LEU A 20 9.25 3.40 13.40
CA LEU A 20 9.93 4.08 14.51
C LEU A 20 11.27 3.42 14.84
N TYR A 21 11.35 2.09 14.81
CA TYR A 21 12.61 1.37 15.02
C TYR A 21 13.66 1.74 13.97
N PHE A 22 13.31 1.69 12.68
CA PHE A 22 14.23 2.07 11.60
C PHE A 22 14.64 3.54 11.67
N ALA A 23 13.72 4.43 12.08
CA ALA A 23 14.04 5.83 12.33
C ALA A 23 15.02 5.99 13.51
N GLY A 24 14.78 5.27 14.62
CA GLY A 24 15.60 5.32 15.84
C GLY A 24 17.04 4.84 15.65
N ILE A 25 17.27 3.90 14.73
CA ILE A 25 18.62 3.46 14.35
C ILE A 25 19.26 4.31 13.22
N GLY A 26 18.66 5.45 12.88
CA GLY A 26 19.15 6.37 11.85
C GLY A 26 19.01 5.86 10.42
N ARG A 27 18.13 4.89 10.16
CA ARG A 27 17.93 4.27 8.83
C ARG A 27 16.46 4.28 8.38
N PRO A 28 15.77 5.43 8.39
CA PRO A 28 14.35 5.48 8.04
C PRO A 28 14.07 5.04 6.59
N PHE A 29 15.02 5.22 5.68
CA PHE A 29 14.89 4.88 4.26
C PHE A 29 15.05 3.39 3.94
N CYS A 30 15.51 2.58 4.90
CA CYS A 30 15.63 1.13 4.73
C CYS A 30 14.29 0.39 4.84
N LEU A 31 13.21 1.09 5.19
CA LEU A 31 11.87 0.52 5.27
C LEU A 31 10.91 1.25 4.31
N ARG A 32 10.31 0.51 3.38
CA ARG A 32 9.24 1.02 2.52
C ARG A 32 7.93 0.32 2.86
N LYS A 33 6.92 1.10 3.27
CA LYS A 33 5.59 0.61 3.63
C LYS A 33 4.67 0.62 2.41
N THR A 34 4.07 -0.51 2.09
CA THR A 34 3.19 -0.65 0.92
C THR A 34 1.91 -1.40 1.22
N THR A 35 0.82 -1.05 0.55
CA THR A 35 -0.45 -1.80 0.59
C THR A 35 -1.06 -1.92 -0.81
N MET A 36 -2.15 -2.69 -0.95
CA MET A 36 -2.82 -2.87 -2.24
C MET A 36 -3.75 -1.71 -2.63
N THR A 37 -4.23 -0.92 -1.67
CA THR A 37 -5.22 0.15 -1.90
C THR A 37 -4.75 1.49 -1.36
N GLY A 38 -5.15 2.59 -2.01
CA GLY A 38 -4.75 3.94 -1.59
C GLY A 38 -5.17 4.27 -0.16
N VAL A 39 -6.40 3.90 0.24
CA VAL A 39 -6.92 4.16 1.59
C VAL A 39 -6.08 3.44 2.66
N ALA A 40 -5.75 2.16 2.44
CA ALA A 40 -4.92 1.41 3.38
C ALA A 40 -3.47 1.93 3.41
N ALA A 41 -2.95 2.43 2.28
CA ALA A 41 -1.63 3.04 2.22
C ALA A 41 -1.58 4.32 3.09
N SER A 42 -2.63 5.15 3.03
CA SER A 42 -2.76 6.33 3.90
C SER A 42 -2.78 5.96 5.38
N THR A 43 -3.49 4.89 5.77
CA THR A 43 -3.54 4.42 7.17
C THR A 43 -2.16 4.09 7.74
N ILE A 44 -1.25 3.57 6.92
CA ILE A 44 0.10 3.22 7.38
C ILE A 44 1.16 4.24 6.98
N SER A 45 0.78 5.43 6.48
CA SER A 45 1.68 6.45 5.94
C SER A 45 2.68 5.86 4.92
N GLY A 46 2.16 5.13 3.95
CA GLY A 46 2.93 4.47 2.90
C GLY A 46 2.38 4.77 1.51
N SER A 47 2.75 3.96 0.53
CA SER A 47 2.25 4.04 -0.85
C SER A 47 1.53 2.77 -1.25
N THR A 48 0.87 2.78 -2.40
CA THR A 48 0.40 1.52 -2.99
C THR A 48 1.59 0.70 -3.50
N LEU A 49 1.44 -0.62 -3.58
CA LEU A 49 2.49 -1.53 -4.07
C LEU A 49 2.87 -1.20 -5.51
N HIS A 50 1.89 -0.92 -6.37
CA HIS A 50 2.14 -0.54 -7.76
C HIS A 50 2.89 0.80 -7.87
N SER A 51 2.56 1.78 -7.03
CA SER A 51 3.29 3.07 -7.00
C SER A 51 4.72 2.88 -6.48
N ALA A 52 4.93 2.02 -5.48
CA ALA A 52 6.25 1.78 -4.91
C ALA A 52 7.21 1.12 -5.90
N LEU A 53 6.71 0.14 -6.65
CA LEU A 53 7.49 -0.65 -7.59
C LEU A 53 7.47 -0.07 -9.02
N GLN A 54 6.84 1.09 -9.22
CA GLN A 54 6.65 1.71 -10.54
C GLN A 54 6.04 0.73 -11.56
N ILE A 55 5.16 -0.15 -11.10
CA ILE A 55 4.48 -1.12 -11.95
C ILE A 55 3.38 -0.37 -12.70
N GLU A 56 3.47 -0.40 -14.02
CA GLU A 56 2.45 0.16 -14.89
C GLU A 56 1.14 -0.63 -14.70
N VAL A 57 0.07 0.08 -14.33
CA VAL A 57 -1.23 -0.55 -14.14
C VAL A 57 -1.83 -0.83 -15.51
N TYR A 58 -1.91 -2.11 -15.89
CA TYR A 58 -2.64 -2.53 -17.07
C TYR A 58 -4.12 -2.15 -16.92
N LYS A 59 -4.53 -1.04 -17.55
CA LYS A 59 -5.94 -0.71 -17.72
C LYS A 59 -6.46 -1.51 -18.90
N ALA A 60 -7.19 -2.59 -18.62
CA ALA A 60 -7.95 -3.29 -19.65
C ALA A 60 -8.90 -2.28 -20.32
N ARG A 61 -8.60 -1.91 -21.57
CA ARG A 61 -9.40 -0.99 -22.37
C ARG A 61 -10.71 -1.70 -22.69
N ASN A 62 -11.79 -1.47 -21.94
CA ASN A 62 -13.08 -2.08 -22.25
C ASN A 62 -14.29 -1.16 -21.95
N ARG A 63 -15.13 -1.01 -23.00
CA ARG A 63 -16.51 -0.47 -23.05
C ARG A 63 -16.74 1.06 -23.08
N GLN A 64 -16.08 1.81 -23.96
CA GLN A 64 -16.67 3.08 -24.45
C GLN A 64 -17.41 2.94 -25.80
N GLU A 65 -17.38 1.75 -26.43
CA GLU A 65 -17.93 1.55 -27.77
C GLU A 65 -19.44 1.28 -27.81
N HIS A 66 -20.07 0.92 -26.67
CA HIS A 66 -21.51 0.65 -26.60
C HIS A 66 -22.41 1.88 -26.35
N ARG A 67 -21.85 3.08 -26.16
CA ARG A 67 -22.65 4.33 -25.99
C ARG A 67 -22.70 5.24 -27.22
N ARG A 68 -22.06 4.85 -28.32
CA ARG A 68 -22.06 5.64 -29.58
C ARG A 68 -22.98 5.07 -30.68
N ARG A 69 -23.82 4.09 -30.34
CA ARG A 69 -24.86 3.52 -31.23
C ARG A 69 -26.26 3.56 -30.59
N GLY A 70 -26.58 4.69 -29.96
CA GLY A 70 -27.93 5.03 -29.50
C GLY A 70 -28.34 6.35 -30.11
#